data_AF-A0AA96SY18-F1
#
_entry.id   AF-A0AA96SY18-F1
#
_cell.length_a   1.000
_cell.length_b   1.000
_cell.length_c   1.000
_cell.angle_alpha   90.00
_cell.angle_beta   90.00
_cell.angle_gamma   90.00
#
_symmetry.space_group_name_H-M   'P 1'
#
loop_
_entity.id
_entity.type
_entity.pdbx_description
1 polymer ?
#
loop_
_entity_poly.entity_id
_entity_poly.type
_entity_poly.pdbx_seq_one_letter_code
_entity_poly.pdbx_strand_id
1 'polypeptide(L)'
;MTDDALYLMRVLADREDTRTAGKLADVICQLVQEGAENKLGALVERDVMVHGVARKSLTVPDEWFTRLADAVDRGAFEIMSAKAIAERILIPLPPFGDE
;
A
#
# COMPACT_ATOMS: atom_id res chain seq x y z
N MET A 1 12.11 0.30 -7.40
CA MET A 1 11.15 -0.46 -6.57
C MET A 1 11.74 -0.51 -5.18
N THR A 2 11.01 -0.06 -4.16
CA THR A 2 11.50 0.01 -2.79
C THR A 2 11.56 -1.39 -2.16
N ASP A 3 12.44 -1.58 -1.17
CA ASP A 3 12.53 -2.84 -0.40
C ASP A 3 11.20 -3.21 0.25
N ASP A 4 10.40 -2.23 0.71
CA ASP A 4 9.07 -2.46 1.27
C ASP A 4 8.08 -3.05 0.26
N ALA A 5 8.12 -2.60 -0.99
CA ALA A 5 7.26 -3.14 -2.05
C ALA A 5 7.63 -4.60 -2.38
N LEU A 6 8.92 -4.92 -2.35
CA LEU A 6 9.41 -6.29 -2.52
C LEU A 6 9.00 -7.19 -1.34
N TYR A 7 9.07 -6.66 -0.12
CA TYR A 7 8.60 -7.35 1.07
C TYR A 7 7.11 -7.68 1.00
N LEU A 8 6.26 -6.70 0.68
CA LEU A 8 4.82 -6.93 0.53
C LEU A 8 4.50 -7.91 -0.60
N MET A 9 5.24 -7.88 -1.71
CA MET A 9 5.11 -8.90 -2.76
C MET A 9 5.47 -10.30 -2.29
N ARG A 10 6.45 -10.43 -1.40
CA ARG A 10 6.79 -11.71 -0.78
C ARG A 10 5.67 -12.19 0.14
N VAL A 11 5.08 -11.30 0.94
CA VAL A 11 3.89 -11.62 1.78
C VAL A 11 2.73 -12.08 0.91
N LEU A 12 2.47 -11.42 -0.23
CA LEU A 12 1.43 -11.84 -1.19
C LEU A 12 1.74 -13.17 -1.88
N ALA A 13 3.02 -13.46 -2.15
CA ALA A 13 3.45 -14.69 -2.80
C ALA A 13 3.58 -15.87 -1.84
N ASP A 14 3.61 -15.61 -0.54
CA ASP A 14 3.72 -16.65 0.48
C ASP A 14 2.41 -17.44 0.57
N ARG A 15 2.52 -18.74 0.32
CA ARG A 15 1.38 -19.65 0.29
C ARG A 15 1.00 -20.17 1.67
N GLU A 16 1.85 -19.99 2.67
CA GLU A 16 1.58 -20.46 4.03
C GLU A 16 0.65 -19.49 4.78
N ASP A 17 0.72 -18.18 4.50
CA ASP A 17 -0.15 -17.17 5.11
C ASP A 17 -1.18 -16.59 4.13
N THR A 18 -2.03 -17.48 3.62
CA THR A 18 -3.13 -17.12 2.70
C THR A 18 -4.12 -16.10 3.28
N ARG A 19 -4.25 -16.02 4.60
CA ARG A 19 -5.17 -15.09 5.26
C ARG A 19 -4.60 -13.67 5.25
N THR A 20 -3.34 -13.49 5.64
CA THR A 20 -2.67 -12.19 5.61
C THR A 20 -2.50 -11.72 4.17
N ALA A 21 -2.10 -12.62 3.24
CA ALA A 21 -1.99 -12.30 1.82
C ALA A 21 -3.33 -11.84 1.21
N GLY A 22 -4.42 -12.55 1.49
CA GLY A 22 -5.75 -12.17 1.00
C GLY A 22 -6.20 -10.80 1.54
N LYS A 23 -5.98 -10.56 2.84
CA LYS A 23 -6.33 -9.29 3.46
C LYS A 23 -5.44 -8.14 2.99
N LEU A 24 -4.16 -8.39 2.72
CA LEU A 24 -3.24 -7.42 2.13
C LEU A 24 -3.70 -7.01 0.72
N ALA A 25 -4.13 -7.97 -0.10
CA ALA A 25 -4.73 -7.68 -1.39
C ALA A 25 -5.99 -6.80 -1.27
N ASP A 26 -6.86 -7.08 -0.29
CA ASP A 26 -8.06 -6.28 -0.03
C ASP A 26 -7.71 -4.84 0.39
N VAL A 27 -6.72 -4.68 1.28
CA VAL A 27 -6.24 -3.35 1.72
C VAL A 27 -5.68 -2.56 0.54
N ILE A 28 -4.85 -3.18 -0.31
CA ILE A 28 -4.28 -2.52 -1.49
C ILE A 28 -5.39 -2.09 -2.46
N CYS A 29 -6.39 -2.93 -2.70
CA CYS A 29 -7.53 -2.58 -3.55
C CYS A 29 -8.30 -1.37 -2.99
N GLN A 30 -8.55 -1.35 -1.67
CA GLN A 30 -9.22 -0.23 -1.02
C GLN A 30 -8.39 1.05 -1.10
N LEU A 31 -7.07 0.99 -0.90
CA LEU A 31 -6.18 2.15 -1.05
C LEU A 31 -6.19 2.73 -2.46
N VAL A 32 -6.18 1.88 -3.49
CA VAL A 32 -6.28 2.33 -4.88
C VAL A 32 -7.64 2.96 -5.15
N GLN A 33 -8.72 2.33 -4.68
CA GLN A 33 -10.07 2.84 -4.87
C GLN A 33 -10.28 4.17 -4.14
N GLU A 34 -9.95 4.25 -2.86
CA GLU A 34 -10.07 5.47 -2.07
C GLU A 34 -9.12 6.57 -2.55
N GLY A 35 -7.89 6.21 -2.96
CA GLY A 35 -6.95 7.16 -3.55
C GLY A 35 -7.43 7.73 -4.90
N ALA A 36 -8.10 6.93 -5.71
CA ALA A 36 -8.69 7.34 -6.98
C ALA A 36 -9.98 8.15 -6.80
N GLU A 37 -10.88 7.70 -5.92
CA GLU A 37 -12.20 8.30 -5.68
C GLU A 37 -12.12 9.63 -4.91
N ASN A 38 -11.25 9.72 -3.90
CA ASN A 38 -11.17 10.92 -3.05
C ASN A 38 -10.34 12.06 -3.66
N LYS A 39 -9.80 11.89 -4.89
CA LYS A 39 -8.95 12.90 -5.56
C LYS A 39 -7.89 13.49 -4.64
N LEU A 40 -7.30 12.69 -3.76
CA LEU A 40 -6.32 13.15 -2.76
C LEU A 40 -5.02 13.68 -3.41
N GLY A 41 -4.92 13.71 -4.75
CA GLY A 41 -3.70 14.02 -5.48
C GLY A 41 -2.58 12.99 -5.24
N ALA A 42 -2.91 11.89 -4.56
CA ALA A 42 -1.93 11.01 -3.93
C ALA A 42 -1.43 9.89 -4.86
N LEU A 43 -2.13 9.57 -5.95
CA LEU A 43 -1.58 8.63 -6.92
C LEU A 43 -0.46 9.32 -7.71
N VAL A 44 0.72 8.71 -7.70
CA VAL A 44 1.90 9.23 -8.36
C VAL A 44 1.95 8.67 -9.77
N GLU A 45 2.03 9.57 -10.75
CA GLU A 45 2.26 9.18 -12.14
C GLU A 45 3.71 8.72 -12.29
N ARG A 46 3.91 7.48 -12.74
CA ARG A 46 5.22 6.91 -13.03
C ARG A 46 5.24 6.40 -14.47
N ASP A 47 6.39 6.60 -15.11
CA ASP A 47 6.69 5.94 -16.37
C ASP A 47 7.02 4.46 -16.09
N VAL A 48 6.23 3.58 -16.68
CA VAL A 48 6.41 2.12 -16.61
C VAL A 48 6.59 1.56 -18.01
N MET A 49 7.48 0.58 -18.14
CA MET A 49 7.67 -0.13 -19.40
C MET A 49 6.72 -1.33 -19.47
N VAL A 50 5.75 -1.28 -20.38
CA VAL A 50 4.79 -2.36 -20.62
C VAL A 50 5.05 -2.91 -22.02
N HIS A 51 5.49 -4.16 -22.12
CA HIS A 51 5.88 -4.80 -23.39
C HIS A 51 6.86 -3.98 -24.23
N GLY A 52 7.86 -3.35 -23.59
CA GLY A 52 8.86 -2.54 -24.28
C GLY A 52 8.40 -1.13 -24.67
N VAL A 53 7.17 -0.73 -24.30
CA VAL A 53 6.63 0.61 -24.55
C VAL A 53 6.50 1.37 -23.24
N ALA A 54 7.09 2.57 -23.17
CA ALA A 54 6.91 3.47 -22.04
C ALA A 54 5.46 3.95 -21.99
N ARG A 55 4.81 3.75 -20.84
CA ARG A 55 3.46 4.21 -20.55
C ARG A 55 3.43 4.91 -19.21
N LYS A 56 2.63 5.96 -19.11
CA LYS A 56 2.31 6.59 -17.82
C LYS A 56 1.28 5.72 -17.11
N SER A 57 1.60 5.33 -15.88
CA SER A 57 0.68 4.63 -14.98
C SER A 57 0.55 5.40 -13.68
N LEU A 58 -0.65 5.42 -13.14
CA LEU A 58 -0.88 5.86 -11.77
C LEU A 58 -0.47 4.72 -10.83
N THR A 59 0.28 5.07 -9.79
CA THR A 59 0.77 4.12 -8.79
C THR A 59 0.53 4.71 -7.40
N VAL A 60 0.37 3.85 -6.40
CA VAL A 60 0.34 4.33 -5.01
C VAL A 60 1.72 4.86 -4.61
N PRO A 61 1.81 5.88 -3.74
CA PRO A 61 3.08 6.40 -3.24
C PRO A 61 3.94 5.35 -2.56
N ASP A 62 5.26 5.49 -2.66
CA ASP A 62 6.20 4.63 -1.95
C ASP A 62 5.97 4.67 -0.42
N GLU A 63 5.59 5.83 0.12
CA GLU A 63 5.28 6.01 1.54
C GLU A 63 4.14 5.11 2.02
N TRP A 64 3.15 4.81 1.17
CA TRP A 64 2.06 3.91 1.53
C TRP A 64 2.56 2.47 1.67
N PHE A 65 3.51 2.05 0.84
CA PHE A 65 4.13 0.73 0.98
C PHE A 65 4.91 0.61 2.28
N THR A 66 5.68 1.65 2.66
CA THR A 66 6.39 1.66 3.94
C THR A 66 5.43 1.56 5.13
N ARG A 67 4.34 2.33 5.12
CA ARG A 67 3.32 2.27 6.18
C ARG A 67 2.59 0.93 6.20
N LEU A 68 2.35 0.31 5.04
CA LEU A 68 1.76 -1.03 4.95
C LEU A 68 2.68 -2.11 5.50
N ALA A 69 3.98 -2.04 5.19
CA ALA A 69 4.99 -2.96 5.72
C ALA A 69 5.04 -2.88 7.26
N ASP A 70 5.08 -1.66 7.81
CA ASP A 70 5.03 -1.43 9.26
C ASP A 70 3.72 -1.95 9.88
N ALA A 71 2.58 -1.84 9.20
CA ALA A 71 1.31 -2.40 9.66
C ALA A 71 1.33 -3.94 9.70
N VAL A 72 1.96 -4.60 8.72
CA VAL A 72 2.17 -6.05 8.72
C VAL A 72 3.07 -6.45 9.89
N ASP A 73 4.21 -5.79 10.04
CA ASP A 73 5.21 -6.13 11.07
C ASP A 73 4.68 -5.93 12.50
N ARG A 74 3.78 -4.97 12.70
CA ARG A 74 3.11 -4.73 13.99
C ARG A 74 1.94 -5.67 14.29
N GLY A 75 1.61 -6.58 13.38
CA GLY A 75 0.49 -7.49 13.53
C GLY A 75 -0.88 -6.81 13.41
N ALA A 76 -0.98 -5.70 12.67
CA ALA A 76 -2.26 -5.01 12.48
C ALA A 76 -3.26 -5.86 11.69
N PHE A 77 -2.78 -6.77 10.84
CA PHE A 77 -3.59 -7.63 9.98
C PHE A 77 -4.35 -8.72 10.77
N GLU A 78 -3.93 -9.01 11.99
CA GLU A 78 -4.52 -9.97 12.90
C GLU A 78 -5.68 -9.36 13.69
N ILE A 79 -5.61 -8.04 13.96
CA ILE A 79 -6.51 -7.35 14.91
C ILE A 79 -7.42 -6.28 14.27
N MET A 80 -7.03 -5.68 13.14
CA MET A 80 -7.79 -4.61 12.48
C MET A 80 -8.54 -5.11 11.25
N SER A 81 -9.61 -4.43 10.81
CA SER A 81 -10.24 -4.71 9.51
C SER A 81 -9.40 -4.13 8.36
N ALA A 82 -9.56 -4.66 7.14
CA ALA A 82 -8.87 -4.12 5.95
C ALA A 82 -9.16 -2.63 5.75
N LYS A 83 -10.42 -2.23 5.93
CA LYS A 83 -10.86 -0.83 5.85
C LYS A 83 -10.17 0.07 6.87
N ALA A 84 -10.09 -0.36 8.13
CA ALA A 84 -9.42 0.41 9.17
C ALA A 84 -7.91 0.55 8.93
N ILE A 85 -7.28 -0.47 8.33
CA ILE A 85 -5.88 -0.40 7.92
C ILE A 85 -5.75 0.62 6.78
N ALA A 86 -6.54 0.49 5.70
CA ALA A 86 -6.50 1.41 4.55
C ALA A 86 -6.71 2.87 4.97
N GLU A 87 -7.74 3.17 5.75
CA GLU A 87 -8.02 4.51 6.28
C GLU A 87 -6.82 5.07 7.05
N ARG A 88 -6.14 4.24 7.86
CA ARG A 88 -4.98 4.66 8.66
C ARG A 88 -3.74 4.92 7.81
N ILE A 89 -3.56 4.20 6.71
CA ILE A 89 -2.47 4.45 5.74
C ILE A 89 -2.70 5.78 5.00
N LEU A 90 -3.95 6.14 4.72
CA LEU A 90 -4.32 7.35 3.98
C LEU A 90 -4.22 8.64 4.81
N ILE A 91 -4.30 8.56 6.14
CA ILE A 91 -4.13 9.72 7.01
C ILE A 91 -2.68 10.21 6.90
N PRO A 92 -2.42 11.46 6.46
CA PRO A 92 -1.09 12.02 6.52
C PRO A 92 -0.64 12.00 7.97
N LEU A 93 0.52 11.41 8.26
CA LEU A 93 1.13 11.62 9.57
C LEU A 93 1.29 13.14 9.75
N PRO A 94 0.99 13.69 10.94
CA PRO A 94 1.31 15.09 11.19
C PRO A 94 2.78 15.30 10.81
N PRO A 95 3.14 16.40 10.12
CA PRO A 95 4.54 16.74 9.97
C PRO A 95 5.10 16.76 11.38
N PHE A 96 6.13 15.96 11.63
CA PHE A 96 6.74 15.76 12.95
C PHE A 96 6.56 17.00 13.82
N GLY A 97 5.73 16.90 14.85
CA GLY A 97 5.74 17.88 15.91
C GLY A 97 7.09 17.73 16.59
N ASP A 98 7.91 18.78 16.51
CA ASP A 98 9.05 18.99 17.40
C ASP A 98 8.63 18.64 18.84
N GLU A 99 9.18 17.54 19.37
CA GLU A 99 9.38 17.38 20.83
C GLU A 99 10.72 18.00 21.22
#